data_AF-A0A954Z7A6-F1
#
_entry.id   AF-A0A954Z7A6-F1
#
_cell.length_a   1.000
_cell.length_b   1.000
_cell.length_c   1.000
_cell.angle_alpha   90.00
_cell.angle_beta   90.00
_cell.angle_gamma   90.00
#
_symmetry.space_group_name_H-M   'P 1'
#
loop_
_entity.id
_entity.type
_entity.pdbx_description
1 polymer ?
#
loop_
_entity_poly.entity_id
_entity_poly.type
_entity_poly.pdbx_seq_one_letter_code
_entity_poly.pdbx_strand_id
1 'polypeptide(L)'
;MRQRRDPSSPWPANAVALVGLAAGALTFAPLIWLDVLIQKTQVSDLAESAIKVYAYSTCHAPWFVHQLTGWPRNASDVGTLAINAVYYAAMFLLFRRVKRWRQRRNLGDGPHCPHCFYNLTGNASGVCPECGEQVSEPAHPEPVP
;
A
#
# COMPACT_ATOMS: atom_id res chain seq x y z
N MET A 1 22.93 45.62 28.35
CA MET A 1 23.28 45.41 26.92
C MET A 1 22.66 44.10 26.45
N ARG A 2 21.99 44.04 25.29
CA ARG A 2 21.55 42.77 24.68
C ARG A 2 22.60 42.32 23.66
N GLN A 3 23.21 41.16 23.91
CA GLN A 3 24.11 40.53 22.96
C GLN A 3 23.30 40.08 21.73
N ARG A 4 23.58 40.64 20.55
CA ARG A 4 23.00 40.11 19.30
C ARG A 4 23.55 38.70 19.09
N ARG A 5 22.67 37.72 18.88
CA ARG A 5 23.11 36.41 18.39
C ARG A 5 23.56 36.58 16.95
N ASP A 6 24.71 35.98 16.63
CA ASP A 6 25.20 35.92 15.27
C ASP A 6 24.34 34.91 14.48
N PRO A 7 23.65 35.31 13.39
CA PRO A 7 22.80 34.40 12.62
C PRO A 7 23.58 33.29 11.89
N SER A 8 24.92 33.36 11.87
CA SER A 8 25.78 32.35 11.25
C SER A 8 26.10 31.15 12.15
N SER A 9 25.74 31.17 13.45
CA SER A 9 26.10 30.06 14.35
C SER A 9 25.41 28.76 13.92
N PRO A 10 26.14 27.67 13.63
CA PRO A 10 25.52 26.39 13.28
C PRO A 10 24.65 25.89 14.44
N TRP A 11 23.51 25.27 14.10
CA TRP A 11 22.60 24.71 15.10
C TRP A 11 23.34 23.71 15.99
N PRO A 12 23.12 23.73 17.31
CA PRO A 12 23.78 22.79 18.20
C PRO A 12 23.34 21.37 17.82
N ALA A 13 24.27 20.42 17.78
CA ALA A 13 24.06 19.10 17.16
C ALA A 13 22.87 18.31 17.74
N ASN A 14 22.55 18.54 19.02
CA ASN A 14 21.38 17.99 19.69
C ASN A 14 20.04 18.47 19.10
N ALA A 15 19.95 19.71 18.59
CA ALA A 15 18.74 20.22 17.95
C ALA A 15 18.51 19.55 16.59
N VAL A 16 19.57 19.32 15.80
CA VAL A 16 19.49 18.59 14.53
C VAL A 16 19.03 17.15 14.75
N ALA A 17 19.59 16.47 15.77
CA ALA A 17 19.19 15.12 16.15
C ALA A 17 17.72 15.04 16.62
N LEU A 18 17.27 15.99 17.46
CA LEU A 18 15.88 16.07 17.92
C LEU A 18 14.89 16.27 16.76
N VAL A 19 15.20 17.16 15.81
CA VAL A 19 14.35 17.39 14.64
C VAL A 19 14.31 16.17 13.72
N GLY A 20 15.43 15.48 13.52
CA GLY A 20 15.47 14.22 12.76
C GLY A 20 14.64 13.11 13.40
N LEU A 21 14.71 12.94 14.72
CA LEU A 21 13.89 11.97 15.47
C LEU A 21 12.40 12.31 15.41
N ALA A 22 12.04 13.59 15.54
CA ALA A 22 10.64 14.04 15.43
C ALA A 22 10.06 13.81 14.02
N ALA A 23 10.83 14.12 12.97
CA ALA A 23 10.44 13.87 11.59
C ALA A 23 10.29 12.36 11.30
N GLY A 24 11.21 11.55 11.81
CA GLY A 24 11.10 10.08 11.75
C GLY A 24 9.83 9.58 12.45
N ALA A 25 9.60 9.99 13.69
CA ALA A 25 8.40 9.60 14.45
C ALA A 25 7.09 9.99 13.73
N LEU A 26 7.00 11.19 13.16
CA LEU A 26 5.84 11.62 12.36
C LEU A 26 5.66 10.85 11.05
N THR A 27 6.73 10.30 10.49
CA THR A 27 6.68 9.48 9.26
C THR A 27 6.29 8.02 9.56
N PHE A 28 6.77 7.45 10.68
CA PHE A 28 6.54 6.04 11.03
C PHE A 28 5.32 5.80 11.94
N ALA A 29 4.88 6.77 12.74
CA ALA A 29 3.69 6.63 13.58
C ALA A 29 2.40 6.30 12.77
N PRO A 30 2.14 6.92 11.60
CA PRO A 30 1.00 6.54 10.76
C PRO A 30 1.07 5.10 10.27
N LEU A 31 2.27 4.55 10.02
CA LEU A 31 2.46 3.17 9.56
C LEU A 31 2.17 2.16 10.68
N ILE A 32 2.63 2.43 11.90
CA ILE A 32 2.33 1.61 13.09
C ILE A 32 0.82 1.65 13.39
N TRP A 33 0.19 2.81 13.25
CA TRP A 33 -1.26 2.96 13.43
C TRP A 33 -2.05 2.22 12.33
N LEU A 34 -1.54 2.21 11.08
CA LEU A 34 -2.11 1.44 9.97
C LEU A 34 -2.12 -0.06 10.28
N ASP A 35 -1.00 -0.61 10.77
CA ASP A 35 -0.86 -2.05 11.04
C ASP A 35 -1.84 -2.51 12.14
N VAL A 36 -1.96 -1.73 13.22
CA VAL A 36 -2.92 -1.98 14.31
C VAL A 36 -4.38 -1.91 13.82
N LEU A 37 -4.70 -1.04 12.86
CA LEU A 37 -6.04 -0.93 12.27
C LEU A 37 -6.35 -2.03 11.24
N ILE A 38 -5.35 -2.46 10.46
CA ILE A 38 -5.45 -3.58 9.52
C ILE A 38 -5.79 -4.87 10.27
N GLN A 39 -5.24 -5.08 11.47
CA GLN A 39 -5.59 -6.25 12.30
C GLN A 39 -7.02 -6.23 12.84
N LYS A 40 -7.73 -5.08 12.85
CA LYS A 40 -9.02 -4.93 13.54
C LYS A 40 -10.26 -4.72 12.65
N THR A 41 -10.15 -4.48 11.34
CA THR A 41 -11.30 -4.02 10.53
C THR A 41 -11.39 -4.62 9.11
N GLN A 42 -12.59 -4.59 8.49
CA GLN A 42 -12.88 -5.34 7.25
C GLN A 42 -12.44 -4.70 5.92
N VAL A 43 -11.62 -3.64 5.96
CA VAL A 43 -10.82 -3.07 4.86
C VAL A 43 -11.51 -2.19 3.79
N SER A 44 -12.82 -2.27 3.50
CA SER A 44 -13.43 -1.42 2.44
C SER A 44 -13.19 0.08 2.67
N ASP A 45 -13.62 0.58 3.82
CA ASP A 45 -13.58 2.01 4.17
C ASP A 45 -12.17 2.42 4.67
N LEU A 46 -11.36 1.41 5.02
CA LEU A 46 -9.98 1.56 5.45
C LEU A 46 -9.05 1.88 4.28
N ALA A 47 -9.34 1.34 3.08
CA ALA A 47 -8.55 1.63 1.88
C ALA A 47 -8.59 3.13 1.54
N GLU A 48 -9.77 3.75 1.61
CA GLU A 48 -9.94 5.18 1.35
C GLU A 48 -9.21 6.05 2.40
N SER A 49 -9.31 5.67 3.67
CA SER A 49 -8.65 6.38 4.77
C SER A 49 -7.11 6.27 4.69
N ALA A 50 -6.57 5.10 4.36
CA ALA A 50 -5.15 4.88 4.17
C ALA A 50 -4.60 5.68 2.97
N ILE A 51 -5.33 5.72 1.86
CA ILE A 51 -4.97 6.53 0.68
C ILE A 51 -4.91 8.02 1.05
N LYS A 52 -5.88 8.54 1.81
CA LYS A 52 -5.91 9.96 2.24
C LYS A 52 -4.73 10.32 3.14
N VAL A 53 -4.42 9.50 4.15
CA VAL A 53 -3.29 9.74 5.07
C VAL A 53 -1.94 9.63 4.32
N TYR A 54 -1.80 8.67 3.40
CA TYR A 54 -0.57 8.48 2.64
C TYR A 54 -0.34 9.58 1.59
N ALA A 55 -1.38 10.03 0.90
CA ALA A 55 -1.29 11.16 -0.03
C ALA A 55 -0.90 12.47 0.70
N TYR A 56 -1.41 12.67 1.92
CA TYR A 56 -1.00 13.79 2.76
C TYR A 56 0.48 13.71 3.16
N SER A 57 0.95 12.55 3.63
CA SER A 57 2.35 12.39 4.06
C SER A 57 3.35 12.51 2.90
N THR A 58 3.03 11.95 1.72
CA THR A 58 3.93 12.03 0.54
C THR A 58 3.99 13.41 -0.11
N CYS A 59 2.93 14.22 -0.01
CA CYS A 59 2.98 15.62 -0.44
C CYS A 59 3.80 16.51 0.51
N HIS A 60 3.74 16.27 1.83
CA HIS A 60 4.37 17.16 2.82
C HIS A 60 5.80 16.77 3.21
N ALA A 61 6.14 15.48 3.24
CA ALA A 61 7.48 15.02 3.65
C ALA A 61 8.64 15.57 2.80
N PRO A 62 8.57 15.62 1.45
CA PRO A 62 9.68 16.11 0.63
C PRO A 62 9.96 17.61 0.84
N TRP A 63 8.89 18.41 0.99
CA TRP A 63 9.00 19.84 1.31
C TRP A 63 9.68 20.06 2.68
N PHE A 64 9.32 19.23 3.67
CA PHE A 64 9.91 19.29 5.01
C PHE A 64 11.38 18.85 5.03
N VAL A 65 11.74 17.80 4.29
CA VAL A 65 13.14 17.34 4.15
C VAL A 65 14.01 18.38 3.44
N HIS A 66 13.50 19.01 2.37
CA HIS A 66 14.21 20.10 1.67
C HIS A 66 14.46 21.30 2.60
N GLN A 67 13.46 21.72 3.39
CA GLN A 67 13.61 22.79 4.40
C GLN A 67 14.72 22.51 5.42
N LEU A 68 14.90 21.25 5.83
CA LEU A 68 15.81 20.88 6.91
C LEU A 68 17.24 20.56 6.47
N THR A 69 17.43 20.01 5.27
CA THR A 69 18.73 19.47 4.83
C THR A 69 19.52 20.43 3.92
N GLY A 70 18.87 21.43 3.33
CA GLY A 70 19.51 22.34 2.35
C GLY A 70 20.01 21.63 1.09
N TRP A 71 19.55 20.40 0.83
CA TRP A 71 19.99 19.62 -0.33
C TRP A 71 19.60 20.25 -1.67
N PRO A 72 20.43 20.10 -2.72
CA PRO A 72 20.06 20.54 -4.06
C PRO A 72 18.84 19.76 -4.57
N ARG A 73 17.77 20.48 -4.89
CA ARG A 73 16.44 19.96 -5.32
C ARG A 73 16.53 18.75 -6.26
N ASN A 74 17.45 18.85 -7.23
CA ASN A 74 17.69 17.87 -8.29
C ASN A 74 17.88 16.44 -7.77
N ALA A 75 18.52 16.27 -6.60
CA ALA A 75 18.89 14.96 -6.05
C ALA A 75 17.80 14.38 -5.12
N SER A 76 17.10 15.23 -4.36
CA SER A 76 15.99 14.80 -3.51
C SER A 76 14.83 14.25 -4.36
N ASP A 77 14.50 14.95 -5.43
CA ASP A 77 13.26 14.69 -6.19
C ASP A 77 13.29 13.31 -6.86
N VAL A 78 14.43 12.92 -7.45
CA VAL A 78 14.61 11.59 -8.08
C VAL A 78 14.54 10.47 -7.04
N GLY A 79 15.19 10.63 -5.89
CA GLY A 79 15.17 9.63 -4.80
C GLY A 79 13.76 9.44 -4.22
N THR A 80 13.05 10.54 -3.95
CA THR A 80 11.66 10.53 -3.49
C THR A 80 10.73 9.87 -4.51
N LEU A 81 10.85 10.19 -5.80
CA LEU A 81 10.05 9.56 -6.86
C LEU A 81 10.29 8.05 -6.96
N ALA A 82 11.55 7.61 -6.89
CA ALA A 82 11.89 6.19 -6.94
C ALA A 82 11.32 5.41 -5.74
N ILE A 83 11.46 5.94 -4.52
CA ILE A 83 10.94 5.31 -3.30
C ILE A 83 9.40 5.21 -3.35
N ASN A 84 8.72 6.30 -3.75
CA ASN A 84 7.27 6.30 -3.90
C ASN A 84 6.81 5.30 -4.99
N ALA A 85 7.49 5.24 -6.14
CA ALA A 85 7.15 4.31 -7.22
C ALA A 85 7.25 2.84 -6.79
N VAL A 86 8.33 2.45 -6.09
CA VAL A 86 8.51 1.10 -5.54
C VAL A 86 7.42 0.79 -4.50
N TYR A 87 7.11 1.74 -3.62
CA TYR A 87 6.04 1.58 -2.62
C TYR A 87 4.66 1.38 -3.27
N TYR A 88 4.28 2.21 -4.23
CA TYR A 88 2.99 2.08 -4.94
C TYR A 88 2.90 0.76 -5.71
N ALA A 89 3.98 0.31 -6.35
CA ALA A 89 4.03 -0.99 -7.00
C ALA A 89 3.81 -2.14 -6.00
N ALA A 90 4.49 -2.11 -4.85
CA ALA A 90 4.32 -3.10 -3.79
C ALA A 90 2.89 -3.11 -3.22
N MET A 91 2.32 -1.93 -2.91
CA MET A 91 0.93 -1.77 -2.46
C MET A 91 -0.07 -2.30 -3.48
N PHE A 92 0.11 -2.02 -4.78
CA PHE A 92 -0.76 -2.52 -5.85
C PHE A 92 -0.73 -4.04 -5.95
N LEU A 93 0.46 -4.65 -5.87
CA LEU A 93 0.61 -6.12 -5.87
C LEU A 93 -0.01 -6.75 -4.63
N LEU A 94 0.18 -6.16 -3.44
CA LEU A 94 -0.42 -6.62 -2.19
C LEU A 94 -1.94 -6.51 -2.23
N PHE A 95 -2.49 -5.39 -2.69
CA PHE A 95 -3.93 -5.18 -2.86
C PHE A 95 -4.54 -6.19 -3.84
N ARG A 96 -3.90 -6.45 -4.99
CA ARG A 96 -4.34 -7.51 -5.93
C ARG A 96 -4.30 -8.89 -5.29
N ARG A 97 -3.29 -9.20 -4.46
CA ARG A 97 -3.19 -10.48 -3.73
C ARG A 97 -4.28 -10.63 -2.68
N VAL A 98 -4.53 -9.60 -1.87
CA VAL A 98 -5.61 -9.57 -0.86
C VAL A 98 -6.98 -9.64 -1.51
N LYS A 99 -7.24 -8.90 -2.60
CA LYS A 99 -8.50 -8.96 -3.35
C LYS A 99 -8.76 -10.37 -3.89
N ARG A 100 -7.76 -11.00 -4.54
CA ARG A 100 -7.85 -12.39 -5.03
C ARG A 100 -8.10 -13.39 -3.89
N TRP A 101 -7.46 -13.22 -2.75
CA TRP A 101 -7.63 -14.10 -1.58
C TRP A 101 -9.01 -13.93 -0.92
N ARG A 102 -9.52 -12.69 -0.82
CA ARG A 102 -10.88 -12.39 -0.34
C ARG A 102 -11.94 -12.92 -1.29
N GLN A 103 -11.74 -12.76 -2.60
CA GLN A 103 -12.57 -13.41 -3.61
C GLN A 103 -12.59 -14.91 -3.33
N ARG A 104 -11.43 -15.60 -3.34
CA ARG A 104 -11.33 -17.05 -3.04
C ARG A 104 -11.96 -17.52 -1.72
N ARG A 105 -12.16 -16.67 -0.72
CA ARG A 105 -12.89 -17.00 0.53
C ARG A 105 -14.40 -16.75 0.47
N ASN A 106 -14.86 -15.88 -0.41
CA ASN A 106 -16.27 -15.55 -0.61
C ASN A 106 -16.90 -16.35 -1.77
N LEU A 107 -16.09 -16.99 -2.61
CA LEU A 107 -16.52 -18.07 -3.49
C LEU A 107 -16.90 -19.24 -2.58
N GLY A 108 -18.21 -19.47 -2.39
CA GLY A 108 -18.70 -20.65 -1.66
C GLY A 108 -18.45 -21.95 -2.44
N ASP A 109 -19.01 -23.07 -1.95
CA ASP A 109 -18.75 -24.43 -2.47
C ASP A 109 -19.22 -24.71 -3.93
N GLY A 110 -19.67 -23.68 -4.66
CA GLY A 110 -20.02 -23.78 -6.07
C GLY A 110 -18.80 -23.87 -7.00
N PRO A 111 -19.01 -24.24 -8.29
CA PRO A 111 -17.95 -24.25 -9.29
C PRO A 111 -17.55 -22.81 -9.66
N HIS A 112 -16.25 -22.54 -9.67
CA HIS A 112 -15.69 -21.22 -9.98
C HIS A 112 -14.53 -21.33 -10.97
N CYS A 113 -14.39 -20.37 -11.88
CA CYS A 113 -13.31 -20.39 -12.86
C CYS A 113 -11.94 -20.27 -12.16
N PRO A 114 -10.97 -21.18 -12.42
CA PRO A 114 -9.67 -21.16 -11.75
C PRO A 114 -8.80 -19.95 -12.14
N HIS A 115 -9.08 -19.31 -13.28
CA HIS A 115 -8.32 -18.17 -13.79
C HIS A 115 -8.86 -16.82 -13.28
N CYS A 116 -10.15 -16.54 -13.51
CA CYS A 116 -10.77 -15.25 -13.20
C CYS A 116 -11.64 -15.22 -11.94
N PHE A 117 -11.97 -16.39 -11.35
CA PHE A 117 -12.87 -16.54 -10.19
C PHE A 117 -14.33 -16.13 -10.44
N TYR A 118 -14.78 -16.12 -11.69
CA TYR A 118 -16.21 -16.00 -12.01
C TYR A 118 -16.99 -17.21 -11.49
N ASN A 119 -18.21 -17.00 -11.00
CA ASN A 119 -19.11 -18.06 -10.55
C ASN A 119 -19.70 -18.80 -11.75
N LEU A 120 -19.41 -20.09 -11.87
CA LEU A 120 -19.86 -20.93 -12.99
C LEU A 120 -21.17 -21.67 -12.67
N THR A 121 -21.82 -21.37 -11.54
CA THR A 121 -23.14 -21.92 -11.20
C THR A 121 -24.14 -21.61 -12.32
N GLY A 122 -24.66 -22.64 -12.98
CA GLY A 122 -25.57 -22.52 -14.12
C GLY A 122 -24.89 -22.27 -15.49
N ASN A 123 -23.57 -22.22 -15.58
CA ASN A 123 -22.87 -22.09 -16.87
C ASN A 123 -22.74 -23.45 -17.56
N ALA A 124 -23.67 -23.74 -18.49
CA ALA A 124 -23.65 -24.97 -19.29
C ALA A 124 -22.71 -24.92 -20.52
N SER A 125 -22.04 -23.80 -20.81
CA SER A 125 -21.24 -23.65 -22.04
C SER A 125 -19.86 -24.31 -22.00
N GLY A 126 -19.38 -24.71 -20.81
CA GLY A 126 -18.00 -25.16 -20.62
C GLY A 126 -16.92 -24.08 -20.82
N VAL A 127 -17.30 -22.82 -21.07
CA VAL A 127 -16.37 -21.70 -21.30
C VAL A 127 -16.70 -20.55 -20.35
N CYS A 128 -15.69 -19.93 -19.74
CA CYS A 128 -15.93 -18.80 -18.85
C CYS A 128 -16.26 -17.52 -19.64
N PRO A 129 -17.41 -16.84 -19.37
CA PRO A 129 -17.81 -15.65 -20.14
C PRO A 129 -16.90 -14.43 -19.91
N GLU A 130 -16.23 -14.34 -18.77
CA GLU A 130 -15.34 -13.21 -18.44
C GLU A 130 -13.94 -13.30 -19.09
N CYS A 131 -13.41 -14.51 -19.27
CA CYS A 131 -12.02 -14.69 -19.71
C CYS A 131 -11.81 -15.68 -20.85
N GLY A 132 -12.86 -16.32 -21.37
CA GLY A 132 -12.78 -17.26 -22.50
C GLY A 132 -12.13 -18.61 -22.20
N GLU A 133 -11.71 -18.85 -20.95
CA GLU A 133 -11.04 -20.09 -20.54
C GLU A 133 -12.00 -21.29 -20.59
N GLN A 134 -11.55 -22.42 -21.13
CA GLN A 134 -12.31 -23.67 -21.03
C GLN A 134 -12.30 -24.19 -19.59
N VAL A 135 -13.47 -24.52 -19.09
CA VAL A 135 -13.67 -25.15 -17.79
C VAL A 135 -13.73 -26.65 -18.05
N SER A 136 -12.63 -27.35 -17.76
CA SER A 136 -12.62 -28.81 -17.74
C SER A 136 -13.70 -29.29 -16.76
N GLU A 137 -14.68 -30.04 -17.27
CA GLU A 137 -15.72 -30.65 -16.44
C GLU A 137 -15.05 -31.48 -15.34
N PRO A 138 -15.43 -31.31 -14.06
CA PRO A 138 -14.80 -32.06 -12.98
C PRO A 138 -15.04 -33.54 -13.23
N ALA A 139 -13.95 -34.30 -13.38
CA ALA A 139 -14.00 -35.71 -13.76
C ALA A 139 -15.02 -36.44 -12.89
N HIS A 140 -16.17 -36.79 -13.49
CA HIS A 140 -17.22 -37.49 -12.80
C HIS A 140 -16.61 -38.80 -12.29
N PRO A 141 -16.64 -39.09 -10.98
CA PRO A 141 -16.07 -40.33 -10.49
C PRO A 141 -16.76 -41.48 -11.20
N GLU A 142 -15.96 -42.29 -11.88
CA GLU A 142 -16.44 -43.46 -12.61
C GLU A 142 -17.09 -44.40 -11.57
N PRO A 143 -18.32 -44.90 -11.82
CA PRO A 143 -19.03 -45.70 -10.84
C PRO A 143 -18.21 -46.96 -10.53
N VAL A 144 -17.79 -47.09 -9.26
CA VAL A 144 -17.07 -48.27 -8.79
C VAL A 144 -18.02 -49.48 -8.87
N PRO A 145 -17.61 -50.59 -9.52
CA PRO A 145 -18.46 -51.76 -9.75
C PRO A 145 -18.72 -52.60 -8.49
#